data_AF-A0A938XVP1-F1
#
_entry.id   AF-A0A938XVP1-F1
#
_cell.length_a   1.000
_cell.length_b   1.000
_cell.length_c   1.000
_cell.angle_alpha   90.00
_cell.angle_beta   90.00
_cell.angle_gamma   90.00
#
_symmetry.space_group_name_H-M   'P 1'
#
loop_
_entity.id
_entity.type
_entity.pdbx_description
1 polymer ?
#
loop_
_entity_poly.entity_id
_entity_poly.type
_entity_poly.pdbx_seq_one_letter_code
_entity_poly.pdbx_strand_id
1 'polypeptide(L)'
;MDFNLMESAENLSIGQAKVILIVFILTILLLIVGLEVFESRNRLSDGQLKSRPEVQINLPKPEYKEVNYESYKQWEKLLDNYKVDQAGRLLEIPPVKIVEFPENMGQIDSIDKRKRIFFNIVAIGAYHANKRILRQRDKVTQLFNQYYVFGHLGEQGKAWLKDKFEQYGVKEKGDWQTRVSRLKKRLDIIPLSLILAQAASESGWGTSRFAIKANNIFGEWTFDPNEPGIIPKRRPTGATYKIRKFPSIEAAINSYLLNLNTHFAYNRLREIRSELRKEENKLNSLQLSAGIIKYSEKREEYVEQINNIIKYNNLRKFDELLRTDK
;
A
#
# COMPACT_ATOMS: atom_id res chain seq x y z
N MET A 1 -39.27 27.68 47.46
CA MET A 1 -38.57 27.23 46.24
C MET A 1 -37.99 25.85 46.51
N ASP A 2 -38.84 24.86 46.25
CA ASP A 2 -38.59 23.50 45.77
C ASP A 2 -37.52 22.63 46.46
N PHE A 3 -37.94 22.06 47.59
CA PHE A 3 -37.58 20.70 47.96
C PHE A 3 -38.38 19.74 47.07
N ASN A 4 -37.83 19.35 45.91
CA ASN A 4 -38.49 18.36 45.04
C ASN A 4 -37.48 17.51 44.24
N LEU A 5 -36.54 16.87 44.95
CA LEU A 5 -35.65 15.85 44.37
C LEU A 5 -35.75 14.48 45.05
N MET A 6 -36.61 14.30 46.06
CA MET A 6 -36.77 13.02 46.77
C MET A 6 -38.04 12.23 46.41
N GLU A 7 -38.89 12.71 45.49
CA GLU A 7 -40.18 12.06 45.19
C GLU A 7 -40.18 11.23 43.88
N SER A 8 -39.03 11.08 43.20
CA SER A 8 -38.92 10.27 41.97
C SER A 8 -38.29 8.89 42.16
N ALA A 9 -37.91 8.52 43.40
CA ALA A 9 -37.24 7.26 43.69
C ALA A 9 -38.21 6.09 44.00
N GLU A 10 -39.50 6.34 44.24
CA GLU A 10 -40.42 5.31 44.78
C GLU A 10 -41.14 4.44 43.73
N ASN A 11 -40.93 4.64 42.43
CA ASN A 11 -41.59 3.80 41.40
C ASN A 11 -40.63 3.24 40.35
N LEU A 12 -39.46 2.77 40.75
CA LEU A 12 -38.66 1.92 39.88
C LEU A 12 -39.22 0.49 39.89
N SER A 13 -39.61 0.01 38.71
CA SER A 13 -39.89 -1.42 38.55
C SER A 13 -38.65 -2.24 38.92
N ILE A 14 -38.86 -3.46 39.44
CA ILE A 14 -37.77 -4.39 39.80
C ILE A 14 -36.79 -4.57 38.62
N GLY A 15 -37.28 -4.49 37.37
CA GLY A 15 -36.46 -4.54 36.16
C GLY A 15 -35.54 -3.33 36.00
N GLN A 16 -36.02 -2.11 36.23
CA GLN A 16 -35.21 -0.89 36.14
C GLN A 16 -34.16 -0.81 37.26
N ALA A 17 -34.52 -1.25 38.48
CA ALA A 17 -33.57 -1.31 39.59
C ALA A 17 -32.40 -2.28 39.30
N LYS A 18 -32.68 -3.44 38.67
CA LYS A 18 -31.65 -4.39 38.23
C LYS A 18 -30.73 -3.81 37.15
N VAL A 19 -31.27 -3.07 36.18
CA VAL A 19 -30.46 -2.44 35.12
C VAL A 19 -29.52 -1.38 35.70
N ILE A 20 -30.01 -0.53 36.60
CA ILE A 20 -29.18 0.49 37.27
C ILE A 20 -28.07 -0.18 38.09
N LEU A 21 -28.39 -1.25 38.83
CA LEU A 21 -27.40 -2.00 39.59
C LEU A 21 -26.32 -2.62 38.69
N ILE A 22 -26.70 -3.18 37.54
CA ILE A 22 -25.74 -3.75 36.56
C ILE A 22 -24.83 -2.65 35.99
N VAL A 23 -25.39 -1.51 35.58
CA VAL A 23 -24.61 -0.38 35.06
C VAL A 23 -23.63 0.13 36.11
N PHE A 24 -24.09 0.25 37.36
CA PHE A 24 -23.26 0.70 38.48
C PHE A 24 -22.10 -0.26 38.76
N ILE A 25 -22.37 -1.58 38.79
CA ILE A 25 -21.35 -2.62 38.93
C ILE A 25 -20.35 -2.56 37.79
N LEU A 26 -20.80 -2.41 36.54
CA LEU A 26 -19.92 -2.30 35.37
C LEU A 26 -19.04 -1.06 35.42
N THR A 27 -19.57 0.09 35.85
CA THR A 27 -18.77 1.32 36.01
C THR A 27 -17.71 1.19 37.10
N ILE A 28 -18.04 0.53 38.22
CA ILE A 28 -17.08 0.24 39.28
C ILE A 28 -16.01 -0.74 38.77
N LEU A 29 -16.39 -1.78 38.03
CA LEU A 29 -15.44 -2.72 37.45
C LEU A 29 -14.47 -2.01 36.49
N LEU A 30 -14.98 -1.10 35.64
CA LEU A 30 -14.16 -0.29 34.73
C LEU A 30 -13.21 0.65 35.48
N LEU A 31 -13.66 1.22 36.60
CA LEU A 31 -12.81 2.04 37.47
C LEU A 31 -11.73 1.22 38.17
N ILE A 32 -12.04 0.02 38.66
CA ILE A 32 -11.07 -0.89 39.29
C ILE A 32 -10.03 -1.35 38.26
N VAL A 33 -10.45 -1.76 37.07
CA VAL A 33 -9.54 -2.12 35.98
C VAL A 33 -8.70 -0.92 35.55
N GLY A 34 -9.31 0.27 35.48
CA GLY A 34 -8.61 1.53 35.20
C GLY A 34 -7.56 1.86 36.26
N LEU A 35 -7.87 1.64 37.54
CA LEU A 35 -6.95 1.83 38.67
C LEU A 35 -5.82 0.80 38.66
N GLU A 36 -6.11 -0.48 38.41
CA GLU A 36 -5.08 -1.53 38.31
C GLU A 36 -4.12 -1.28 37.15
N VAL A 37 -4.64 -0.81 36.00
CA VAL A 37 -3.81 -0.41 34.85
C VAL A 37 -2.96 0.83 35.17
N PHE A 38 -3.52 1.79 35.90
CA PHE A 38 -2.80 3.00 36.32
C PHE A 38 -1.74 2.71 37.38
N GLU A 39 -2.06 1.93 38.41
CA GLU A 39 -1.09 1.46 39.41
C GLU A 39 -0.02 0.57 38.78
N SER A 40 -0.38 -0.32 37.86
CA SER A 40 0.59 -1.12 37.11
C SER A 40 1.54 -0.22 36.32
N ARG A 41 1.04 0.86 35.70
CA ARG A 41 1.90 1.87 35.04
C ARG A 41 2.84 2.59 36.00
N ASN A 42 2.38 2.97 37.19
CA ASN A 42 3.22 3.66 38.18
C ASN A 42 4.22 2.70 38.84
N ARG A 43 3.84 1.45 39.13
CA ARG A 43 4.78 0.41 39.61
C ARG A 43 5.85 0.06 38.56
N LEU A 44 5.54 0.26 37.27
CA LEU A 44 6.50 0.12 36.18
C LEU A 44 7.46 1.33 36.04
N SER A 45 7.11 2.53 36.53
CA SER A 45 7.99 3.71 36.46
C SER A 45 9.11 3.69 37.49
N ASP A 46 8.86 3.11 38.67
CA ASP A 46 9.71 3.35 39.85
C ASP A 46 10.74 2.26 40.21
N GLY A 47 10.96 1.23 39.38
CA GLY A 47 11.98 0.23 39.80
C GLY A 47 12.50 -0.85 38.85
N GLN A 48 11.99 -1.03 37.63
CA GLN A 48 12.46 -2.12 36.76
C GLN A 48 12.52 -1.78 35.27
N LEU A 49 13.07 -0.62 34.92
CA LEU A 49 13.50 -0.28 33.55
C LEU A 49 14.93 -0.78 33.26
N LYS A 50 15.35 -1.91 33.84
CA LYS A 50 16.51 -2.66 33.35
C LYS A 50 16.00 -3.84 32.53
N SER A 51 16.19 -3.72 31.21
CA SER A 51 16.08 -4.76 30.19
C SER A 51 14.77 -5.56 30.15
N ARG A 52 13.68 -4.95 29.68
CA ARG A 52 12.61 -5.72 29.03
C ARG A 52 12.99 -5.93 27.56
N PRO A 53 12.83 -7.14 26.99
CA PRO A 53 13.31 -7.44 25.66
C PRO A 53 12.62 -6.50 24.64
N GLU A 54 13.42 -5.81 23.83
CA GLU A 54 12.91 -5.19 22.62
C GLU A 54 12.20 -6.30 21.82
N VAL A 55 10.91 -6.12 21.54
CA VAL A 55 10.22 -6.97 20.58
C VAL A 55 10.89 -6.72 19.23
N GLN A 56 11.81 -7.59 18.84
CA GLN A 56 12.41 -7.58 17.52
C GLN A 56 11.31 -7.94 16.52
N ILE A 57 10.75 -6.93 15.87
CA ILE A 57 9.80 -7.13 14.77
C ILE A 57 10.60 -7.59 13.54
N ASN A 58 10.97 -8.88 13.54
CA ASN A 58 11.48 -9.60 12.38
C ASN A 58 10.29 -10.05 11.54
N LEU A 59 9.89 -9.19 10.59
CA LEU A 59 9.02 -9.64 9.52
C LEU A 59 9.84 -10.57 8.62
N PRO A 60 9.43 -11.84 8.42
CA PRO A 60 10.14 -12.73 7.52
C PRO A 60 10.23 -12.06 6.15
N LYS A 61 11.46 -11.80 5.71
CA LYS A 61 11.71 -11.25 4.38
C LYS A 61 11.64 -12.45 3.44
N PRO A 62 10.66 -12.50 2.53
CA PRO A 62 10.59 -13.61 1.59
C PRO A 62 11.86 -13.62 0.74
N GLU A 63 12.40 -14.81 0.52
CA GLU A 63 13.47 -15.03 -0.42
C GLU A 63 12.88 -15.01 -1.84
N TYR A 64 13.36 -14.06 -2.65
CA TYR A 64 12.98 -13.97 -4.05
C TYR A 64 14.18 -14.34 -4.90
N LYS A 65 14.00 -15.26 -5.85
CA LYS A 65 15.02 -15.57 -6.85
C LYS A 65 15.05 -14.43 -7.87
N GLU A 66 16.20 -13.79 -8.04
CA GLU A 66 16.36 -12.81 -9.13
C GLU A 66 16.32 -13.54 -10.48
N VAL A 67 15.50 -13.02 -11.40
CA VAL A 67 15.41 -13.54 -12.76
C VAL A 67 15.71 -12.43 -13.75
N ASN A 68 16.68 -12.69 -14.63
CA ASN A 68 16.97 -11.86 -15.79
C ASN A 68 16.55 -12.61 -17.06
N TYR A 69 15.30 -12.42 -17.44
CA TYR A 69 14.69 -13.08 -18.60
C TYR A 69 14.50 -12.04 -19.71
N GLU A 70 15.47 -12.00 -20.62
CA GLU A 70 15.52 -11.08 -21.75
C GLU A 70 14.50 -11.44 -22.85
N SER A 71 14.01 -12.69 -22.85
CA SER A 71 13.02 -13.19 -23.83
C SER A 71 11.67 -13.53 -23.21
N TYR A 72 10.58 -13.20 -23.91
CA TYR A 72 9.22 -13.59 -23.49
C TYR A 72 9.07 -15.12 -23.35
N LYS A 73 9.84 -15.91 -24.12
CA LYS A 73 9.80 -17.38 -24.05
C LYS A 73 10.33 -17.92 -22.72
N GLN A 74 11.28 -17.23 -22.09
CA GLN A 74 11.76 -17.60 -20.76
C GLN A 74 10.68 -17.33 -19.70
N TRP A 75 9.93 -16.25 -19.86
CA TRP A 75 8.76 -15.99 -19.03
C TRP A 75 7.66 -17.02 -19.25
N GLU A 76 7.37 -17.43 -20.48
CA GLU A 76 6.42 -18.54 -20.72
C GLU A 76 6.86 -19.80 -19.98
N LYS A 77 8.12 -20.22 -20.15
CA LYS A 77 8.65 -21.39 -19.43
C LYS A 77 8.53 -21.28 -17.91
N LEU A 78 8.71 -20.09 -17.34
CA LEU A 78 8.49 -19.87 -15.92
C LEU A 78 7.00 -20.05 -15.58
N LEU A 79 6.13 -19.36 -16.32
CA LEU A 79 4.69 -19.30 -16.10
C LEU A 79 4.00 -20.67 -16.29
N ASP A 80 4.54 -21.53 -17.16
CA ASP A 80 4.05 -22.90 -17.36
C ASP A 80 4.15 -23.76 -16.09
N ASN A 81 4.99 -23.39 -15.12
CA ASN A 81 5.10 -24.09 -13.83
C ASN A 81 4.04 -23.65 -12.81
N TYR A 82 3.17 -22.70 -13.15
CA TYR A 82 2.19 -22.13 -12.23
C TYR A 82 0.77 -22.31 -12.76
N LYS A 83 -0.15 -22.58 -11.84
CA LYS A 83 -1.56 -22.69 -12.19
C LYS A 83 -2.11 -21.35 -12.65
N VAL A 84 -2.89 -21.37 -13.72
CA VAL A 84 -3.60 -20.22 -14.24
C VAL A 84 -5.10 -20.47 -14.28
N ASP A 85 -5.90 -19.41 -14.18
CA ASP A 85 -7.33 -19.47 -14.44
C ASP A 85 -7.63 -19.62 -15.95
N GLN A 86 -8.90 -19.82 -16.29
CA GLN A 86 -9.36 -19.96 -17.69
C GLN A 86 -8.98 -18.75 -18.56
N ALA A 87 -8.69 -17.61 -17.95
CA ALA A 87 -8.28 -16.39 -18.62
C ALA A 87 -6.78 -16.10 -18.45
N GLY A 88 -5.97 -17.12 -18.15
CA GLY A 88 -4.51 -17.08 -18.17
C GLY A 88 -3.86 -16.23 -17.06
N ARG A 89 -4.59 -15.87 -15.99
CA ARG A 89 -4.02 -15.21 -14.80
C ARG A 89 -3.42 -16.26 -13.88
N LEU A 90 -2.25 -15.97 -13.33
CA LEU A 90 -1.65 -16.71 -12.21
C LEU A 90 -2.57 -16.81 -10.98
N LEU A 91 -2.82 -18.03 -10.52
CA LEU A 91 -3.50 -18.30 -9.25
C LEU A 91 -2.53 -18.17 -8.05
N GLU A 92 -1.25 -18.43 -8.29
CA GLU A 92 -0.17 -18.28 -7.31
C GLU A 92 0.93 -17.41 -7.91
N ILE A 93 1.50 -16.49 -7.13
CA ILE A 93 2.53 -15.57 -7.62
C ILE A 93 3.93 -16.16 -7.40
N PRO A 94 4.72 -16.40 -8.48
CA PRO A 94 6.10 -16.82 -8.39
C PRO A 94 6.93 -15.93 -7.46
N PRO A 95 7.73 -16.49 -6.53
CA PRO A 95 8.62 -15.74 -5.66
C PRO A 95 9.88 -15.30 -6.41
N VAL A 96 9.70 -14.54 -7.49
CA VAL A 96 10.80 -14.05 -8.33
C VAL A 96 10.86 -12.53 -8.34
N LYS A 97 12.08 -12.00 -8.41
CA LYS A 97 12.35 -10.58 -8.58
C LYS A 97 12.67 -10.28 -10.03
N ILE A 98 11.89 -9.38 -10.61
CA ILE A 98 11.95 -9.01 -12.03
C ILE A 98 13.03 -7.95 -12.23
N VAL A 99 14.14 -8.36 -12.85
CA VAL A 99 15.20 -7.42 -13.19
C VAL A 99 14.80 -6.65 -14.44
N GLU A 100 14.57 -7.33 -15.56
CA GLU A 100 14.34 -6.67 -16.85
C GLU A 100 13.00 -7.06 -17.49
N PHE A 101 12.49 -6.17 -18.34
CA PHE A 101 11.35 -6.47 -19.21
C PHE A 101 11.84 -7.17 -20.47
N PRO A 102 11.11 -8.15 -21.03
CA PRO A 102 11.62 -8.88 -22.19
C PRO A 102 11.76 -7.96 -23.41
N GLU A 103 12.94 -7.98 -24.03
CA GLU A 103 13.26 -7.07 -25.14
C GLU A 103 12.41 -7.38 -26.39
N ASN A 104 12.01 -8.64 -26.54
CA ASN A 104 11.35 -9.15 -27.73
C ASN A 104 9.82 -9.25 -27.63
N MET A 105 9.19 -8.50 -26.72
CA MET A 105 7.73 -8.45 -26.58
C MET A 105 7.00 -8.04 -27.87
N GLY A 106 7.65 -7.22 -28.70
CA GLY A 106 7.13 -6.82 -30.01
C GLY A 106 7.08 -7.95 -31.05
N GLN A 107 7.78 -9.07 -30.81
CA GLN A 107 7.82 -10.24 -31.70
C GLN A 107 6.69 -11.25 -31.41
N ILE A 108 5.77 -10.92 -30.50
CA ILE A 108 4.62 -11.78 -30.20
C ILE A 108 3.45 -11.38 -31.11
N ASP A 109 3.18 -12.21 -32.11
CA ASP A 109 2.14 -11.95 -33.11
C ASP A 109 0.74 -11.85 -32.47
N SER A 110 0.39 -12.81 -31.61
CA SER A 110 -0.89 -12.81 -30.91
C SER A 110 -0.96 -11.68 -29.87
N ILE A 111 -1.89 -10.75 -30.08
CA ILE A 111 -2.18 -9.65 -29.14
C ILE A 111 -2.56 -10.21 -27.76
N ASP A 112 -3.41 -11.23 -27.71
CA ASP A 112 -3.86 -11.82 -26.44
C ASP A 112 -2.71 -12.50 -25.69
N LYS A 113 -1.84 -13.22 -26.41
CA LYS A 113 -0.64 -13.82 -25.82
C LYS A 113 0.28 -12.74 -25.24
N ARG A 114 0.53 -11.66 -25.98
CA ARG A 114 1.36 -10.54 -25.54
C ARG A 114 0.78 -9.87 -24.30
N LYS A 115 -0.52 -9.58 -24.28
CA LYS A 115 -1.22 -9.02 -23.12
C LYS A 115 -1.12 -9.94 -21.91
N ARG A 116 -1.35 -11.25 -22.09
CA ARG A 116 -1.25 -12.24 -21.01
C ARG A 116 0.14 -12.28 -20.40
N ILE A 117 1.19 -12.35 -21.21
CA ILE A 117 2.58 -12.34 -20.73
C ILE A 117 2.87 -11.02 -20.02
N PHE A 118 2.53 -9.89 -20.65
CA PHE A 118 2.69 -8.56 -20.08
C PHE A 118 2.06 -8.45 -18.68
N PHE A 119 0.78 -8.81 -18.55
CA PHE A 119 0.05 -8.70 -17.29
C PHE A 119 0.64 -9.60 -16.22
N ASN A 120 1.01 -10.84 -16.52
CA ASN A 120 1.58 -11.72 -15.50
C ASN A 120 2.96 -11.22 -15.02
N ILE A 121 3.82 -10.73 -15.91
CA ILE A 121 5.11 -10.12 -15.52
C ILE A 121 4.85 -8.95 -14.57
N VAL A 122 4.04 -7.97 -14.97
CA VAL A 122 3.80 -6.78 -14.13
C VAL A 122 3.08 -7.16 -12.82
N ALA A 123 2.15 -8.12 -12.86
CA ALA A 123 1.42 -8.60 -11.69
C ALA A 123 2.35 -9.20 -10.63
N ILE A 124 3.35 -9.99 -11.02
CA ILE A 124 4.34 -10.57 -10.09
C ILE A 124 5.05 -9.46 -9.32
N GLY A 125 5.63 -8.47 -10.02
CA GLY A 125 6.36 -7.38 -9.39
C GLY A 125 5.46 -6.49 -8.52
N ALA A 126 4.28 -6.15 -9.03
CA ALA A 126 3.31 -5.31 -8.33
C ALA A 126 2.74 -5.98 -7.08
N TYR A 127 2.51 -7.30 -7.13
CA TYR A 127 2.09 -8.09 -5.99
C TYR A 127 3.13 -8.06 -4.88
N HIS A 128 4.39 -8.35 -5.20
CA HIS A 128 5.48 -8.35 -4.21
C HIS A 128 5.70 -6.96 -3.59
N ALA A 129 5.58 -5.91 -4.40
CA ALA A 129 5.68 -4.54 -3.91
C ALA A 129 4.53 -4.16 -2.97
N ASN A 130 3.29 -4.52 -3.31
CA ASN A 130 2.14 -4.31 -2.43
C ASN A 130 2.22 -5.15 -1.15
N LYS A 131 2.66 -6.41 -1.21
CA LYS A 131 2.88 -7.24 -0.01
C LYS A 131 3.94 -6.64 0.92
N ARG A 132 5.00 -6.05 0.36
CA ARG A 132 5.99 -5.28 1.15
C ARG A 132 5.36 -4.07 1.83
N ILE A 133 4.50 -3.32 1.15
CA ILE A 133 3.76 -2.19 1.75
C ILE A 133 2.85 -2.67 2.88
N LEU A 134 2.11 -3.78 2.70
CA LEU A 134 1.26 -4.36 3.75
C LEU A 134 2.07 -4.74 4.99
N ARG A 135 3.18 -5.46 4.82
CA ARG A 135 4.08 -5.81 5.95
C ARG A 135 4.59 -4.56 6.67
N GLN A 136 4.98 -3.52 5.94
CA GLN A 136 5.41 -2.25 6.55
C GLN A 136 4.25 -1.60 7.32
N ARG A 137 3.02 -1.62 6.79
CA ARG A 137 1.82 -1.10 7.46
C ARG A 137 1.50 -1.86 8.75
N ASP A 138 1.68 -3.17 8.74
CA ASP A 138 1.49 -4.02 9.93
C ASP A 138 2.54 -3.69 10.99
N LYS A 139 3.81 -3.52 10.59
CA LYS A 139 4.87 -3.07 11.51
C LYS A 139 4.59 -1.70 12.10
N VAL A 140 4.06 -0.75 11.34
CA VAL A 140 3.60 0.55 11.88
C VAL A 140 2.53 0.35 12.95
N THR A 141 1.57 -0.57 12.73
CA THR A 141 0.50 -0.86 13.68
C THR A 141 1.04 -1.54 14.95
N GLN A 142 1.99 -2.47 14.82
CA GLN A 142 2.65 -3.11 15.97
C GLN A 142 3.45 -2.11 16.81
N LEU A 143 4.26 -1.26 16.18
CA LEU A 143 5.02 -0.21 16.88
C LEU A 143 4.08 0.81 17.54
N PHE A 144 2.99 1.18 16.85
CA PHE A 144 1.98 2.05 17.43
C PHE A 144 1.38 1.47 18.72
N ASN A 145 0.99 0.20 18.71
CA ASN A 145 0.44 -0.49 19.88
C ASN A 145 1.48 -0.65 20.99
N GLN A 146 2.74 -0.95 20.64
CA GLN A 146 3.84 -1.03 21.60
C GLN A 146 4.01 0.29 22.35
N TYR A 147 4.05 1.42 21.64
CA TYR A 147 4.14 2.73 22.28
C TYR A 147 2.91 3.03 23.15
N TYR A 148 1.70 2.68 22.70
CA TYR A 148 0.47 2.90 23.46
C TYR A 148 0.47 2.14 24.80
N VAL A 149 0.94 0.88 24.79
CA VAL A 149 0.98 0.03 25.99
C VAL A 149 2.12 0.45 26.93
N PHE A 150 3.34 0.59 26.41
CA PHE A 150 4.55 0.74 27.23
C PHE A 150 5.00 2.19 27.42
N GLY A 151 4.44 3.16 26.69
CA GLY A 151 4.84 4.56 26.73
C GLY A 151 6.15 4.89 26.01
N HIS A 152 6.86 3.88 25.48
CA HIS A 152 8.12 4.06 24.75
C HIS A 152 8.30 3.01 23.63
N LEU A 153 9.25 3.27 22.75
CA LEU A 153 9.71 2.36 21.71
C LEU A 153 11.18 2.01 21.94
N GLY A 154 11.60 0.82 21.47
CA GLY A 154 13.02 0.50 21.33
C GLY A 154 13.71 1.36 20.26
N GLU A 155 15.03 1.44 20.29
CA GLU A 155 15.81 2.32 19.40
C GLU A 155 15.66 1.90 17.93
N GLN A 156 15.63 0.58 17.67
CA GLN A 156 15.38 0.06 16.33
C GLN A 156 14.00 0.47 15.79
N GLY A 157 12.98 0.43 16.66
CA GLY A 157 11.62 0.83 16.31
C GLY A 157 11.52 2.32 15.99
N LYS A 158 12.15 3.16 16.82
CA LYS A 158 12.23 4.62 16.59
C LYS A 158 12.94 4.94 15.27
N ALA A 159 14.12 4.37 15.05
CA ALA A 159 14.91 4.60 13.84
C ALA A 159 14.13 4.17 12.58
N TRP A 160 13.49 3.00 12.61
CA TRP A 160 12.70 2.50 11.50
C TRP A 160 11.48 3.39 11.20
N LEU A 161 10.78 3.89 12.23
CA LEU A 161 9.67 4.82 12.04
C LEU A 161 10.11 6.18 11.51
N LYS A 162 11.26 6.68 11.98
CA LYS A 162 11.85 7.92 11.47
C LYS A 162 12.10 7.83 9.97
N ASP A 163 12.80 6.77 9.53
CA ASP A 163 13.01 6.46 8.11
C ASP A 163 11.69 6.41 7.33
N LYS A 164 10.65 5.79 7.89
CA LYS A 164 9.34 5.69 7.22
C LYS A 164 8.59 7.02 7.16
N PHE A 165 8.70 7.89 8.16
CA PHE A 165 8.15 9.24 8.09
C PHE A 165 8.84 10.07 7.01
N GLU A 166 10.18 9.99 6.93
CA GLU A 166 10.96 10.67 5.89
C GLU A 166 10.61 10.14 4.50
N GLN A 167 10.68 8.82 4.29
CA GLN A 167 10.37 8.17 3.02
C GLN A 167 8.96 8.51 2.50
N TYR A 168 7.95 8.58 3.38
CA TYR A 168 6.59 8.89 2.99
C TYR A 168 6.23 10.39 3.09
N GLY A 169 7.18 11.25 3.42
CA GLY A 169 6.98 12.70 3.49
C GLY A 169 5.97 13.13 4.57
N VAL A 170 5.96 12.45 5.71
CA VAL A 170 5.12 12.80 6.87
C VAL A 170 5.85 13.84 7.72
N LYS A 171 5.34 15.07 7.70
CA LYS A 171 5.89 16.18 8.49
C LYS A 171 5.87 15.90 9.99
N GLU A 172 6.83 16.44 10.73
CA GLU A 172 6.99 16.27 12.18
C GLU A 172 5.90 16.94 13.04
N LYS A 173 5.04 17.77 12.45
CA LYS A 173 3.97 18.47 13.17
C LYS A 173 2.88 17.52 13.70
N GLY A 174 2.51 17.67 14.97
CA GLY A 174 1.39 16.98 15.61
C GLY A 174 1.83 15.87 16.55
N ASP A 175 0.90 15.38 17.37
CA ASP A 175 1.16 14.28 18.29
C ASP A 175 1.46 12.94 17.56
N TRP A 176 1.90 11.96 18.35
CA TRP A 176 2.23 10.62 17.86
C TRP A 176 1.08 9.99 17.06
N GLN A 177 -0.15 10.06 17.59
CA GLN A 177 -1.36 9.52 16.97
C GLN A 177 -1.57 10.08 15.56
N THR A 178 -1.48 11.40 15.44
CA THR A 178 -1.66 12.15 14.21
C THR A 178 -0.60 11.77 13.18
N ARG A 179 0.67 11.68 13.59
CA ARG A 179 1.78 11.32 12.70
C ARG A 179 1.63 9.89 12.19
N VAL A 180 1.33 8.92 13.04
CA VAL A 180 1.09 7.53 12.64
C VAL A 180 -0.13 7.42 11.71
N SER A 181 -1.22 8.12 12.00
CA SER A 181 -2.40 8.14 11.13
C SER A 181 -2.06 8.67 9.74
N ARG A 182 -1.30 9.76 9.64
CA ARG A 182 -0.80 10.30 8.36
C ARG A 182 0.10 9.32 7.62
N LEU A 183 1.01 8.64 8.34
CA LEU A 183 1.86 7.60 7.76
C LEU A 183 1.01 6.46 7.21
N LYS A 184 0.05 5.94 7.98
CA LYS A 184 -0.87 4.89 7.50
C LYS A 184 -1.70 5.36 6.31
N LYS A 185 -2.13 6.63 6.21
CA LYS A 185 -2.85 7.10 5.01
C LYS A 185 -1.99 7.03 3.74
N ARG A 186 -0.68 7.25 3.87
CA ARG A 186 0.30 7.24 2.77
C ARG A 186 0.85 5.85 2.47
N LEU A 187 1.18 5.07 3.49
CA LEU A 187 1.71 3.72 3.44
C LEU A 187 0.58 2.70 3.25
N ASP A 188 0.06 2.61 2.03
CA ASP A 188 -0.98 1.65 1.69
C ASP A 188 -0.86 1.21 0.22
N ILE A 189 -1.47 0.07 -0.10
CA ILE A 189 -1.39 -0.58 -1.41
C ILE A 189 -2.14 0.20 -2.48
N ILE A 190 -1.83 -0.12 -3.73
CA ILE A 190 -2.64 0.25 -4.91
C ILE A 190 -3.18 -1.06 -5.53
N PRO A 191 -4.48 -1.15 -5.89
CA PRO A 191 -5.05 -2.33 -6.53
C PRO A 191 -4.23 -2.76 -7.75
N LEU A 192 -3.94 -4.06 -7.89
CA LEU A 192 -3.16 -4.59 -9.02
C LEU A 192 -3.78 -4.21 -10.36
N SER A 193 -5.11 -4.21 -10.45
CA SER A 193 -5.82 -3.84 -11.67
C SER A 193 -5.51 -2.42 -12.14
N LEU A 194 -5.36 -1.46 -11.22
CA LEU A 194 -4.99 -0.08 -11.54
C LEU A 194 -3.52 0.00 -12.00
N ILE A 195 -2.61 -0.68 -11.30
CA ILE A 195 -1.18 -0.73 -11.64
C ILE A 195 -0.99 -1.33 -13.04
N LEU A 196 -1.64 -2.48 -13.30
CA LEU A 196 -1.58 -3.19 -14.57
C LEU A 196 -2.11 -2.34 -15.74
N ALA A 197 -3.21 -1.63 -15.53
CA ALA A 197 -3.81 -0.78 -16.55
C ALA A 197 -2.92 0.42 -16.89
N GLN A 198 -2.37 1.10 -15.87
CA GLN A 198 -1.43 2.20 -16.11
C GLN A 198 -0.16 1.69 -16.78
N ALA A 199 0.43 0.58 -16.30
CA ALA A 199 1.60 -0.01 -16.94
C ALA A 199 1.33 -0.34 -18.42
N ALA A 200 0.17 -0.93 -18.74
CA ALA A 200 -0.20 -1.25 -20.12
C ALA A 200 -0.30 0.01 -20.99
N SER A 201 -0.95 1.05 -20.49
CA SER A 201 -1.11 2.34 -21.18
C SER A 201 0.24 3.02 -21.44
N GLU A 202 1.08 3.15 -20.40
CA GLU A 202 2.33 3.91 -20.47
C GLU A 202 3.44 3.19 -21.24
N SER A 203 3.45 1.85 -21.19
CA SER A 203 4.49 1.04 -21.84
C SER A 203 4.09 0.53 -23.23
N GLY A 204 2.83 0.74 -23.64
CA GLY A 204 2.29 0.13 -24.85
C GLY A 204 2.35 -1.40 -24.76
N TRP A 205 1.85 -1.99 -23.67
CA TRP A 205 1.95 -3.44 -23.43
C TRP A 205 3.39 -3.96 -23.39
N GLY A 206 4.31 -3.10 -22.93
CA GLY A 206 5.72 -3.43 -22.76
C GLY A 206 6.57 -3.40 -24.02
N THR A 207 6.04 -2.91 -25.15
CA THR A 207 6.80 -2.79 -26.41
C THR A 207 7.48 -1.43 -26.57
N SER A 208 7.21 -0.47 -25.69
CA SER A 208 7.84 0.86 -25.73
C SER A 208 9.36 0.77 -25.56
N ARG A 209 10.09 1.62 -26.30
CA ARG A 209 11.55 1.77 -26.15
C ARG A 209 11.94 2.08 -24.71
N PHE A 210 11.13 2.84 -23.98
CA PHE A 210 11.43 3.20 -22.58
C PHE A 210 11.18 2.05 -21.61
N ALA A 211 10.18 1.21 -21.89
CA ALA A 211 9.97 -0.02 -21.13
C ALA A 211 11.17 -0.96 -21.27
N ILE A 212 11.62 -1.18 -22.51
CA ILE A 212 12.72 -2.10 -22.83
C ILE A 212 14.09 -1.55 -22.39
N LYS A 213 14.45 -0.32 -22.79
CA LYS A 213 15.82 0.21 -22.59
C LYS A 213 16.02 0.95 -21.27
N ALA A 214 14.94 1.27 -20.56
CA ALA A 214 14.99 2.01 -19.31
C ALA A 214 14.24 1.34 -18.15
N ASN A 215 13.69 0.14 -18.34
CA ASN A 215 12.81 -0.51 -17.35
C ASN A 215 11.68 0.40 -16.86
N ASN A 216 11.27 1.39 -17.67
CA ASN A 216 10.32 2.41 -17.27
C ASN A 216 8.96 2.14 -17.92
N ILE A 217 8.16 1.32 -17.23
CA ILE A 217 6.83 0.89 -17.68
C ILE A 217 5.71 1.86 -17.26
N PHE A 218 6.04 2.95 -16.56
CA PHE A 218 5.09 3.94 -16.04
C PHE A 218 5.30 5.36 -16.60
N GLY A 219 6.29 5.55 -17.48
CA GLY A 219 6.58 6.85 -18.09
C GLY A 219 7.16 7.87 -17.12
N GLU A 220 7.80 7.46 -16.02
CA GLU A 220 8.30 8.38 -14.99
C GLU A 220 9.42 9.29 -15.53
N TRP A 221 9.26 10.60 -15.32
CA TRP A 221 10.28 11.59 -15.69
C TRP A 221 11.23 11.84 -14.52
N THR A 222 12.44 12.26 -14.83
CA THR A 222 13.38 12.85 -13.87
C THR A 222 13.93 14.17 -14.42
N PHE A 223 14.03 15.16 -13.55
CA PHE A 223 14.66 16.45 -13.82
C PHE A 223 16.07 16.55 -13.23
N ASP A 224 16.47 15.54 -12.45
CA ASP A 224 17.80 15.48 -11.87
C ASP A 224 18.84 15.17 -12.97
N PRO A 225 19.84 16.03 -13.19
CA PRO A 225 20.89 15.77 -14.16
C PRO A 225 21.69 14.49 -13.85
N ASN A 226 21.81 14.10 -12.58
CA ASN A 226 22.60 12.95 -12.12
C ASN A 226 21.84 11.62 -12.19
N GLU A 227 20.50 11.64 -12.20
CA GLU A 227 19.70 10.42 -12.32
C GLU A 227 19.81 9.83 -13.74
N PRO A 228 20.10 8.53 -13.91
CA PRO A 228 20.11 7.89 -15.22
C PRO A 228 18.77 8.05 -15.95
N GLY A 229 18.82 8.28 -17.27
CA GLY A 229 17.61 8.43 -18.06
C GLY A 229 17.86 8.52 -19.56
N ILE A 230 16.77 8.38 -20.32
CA ILE A 230 16.76 8.48 -21.78
C ILE A 230 16.10 9.81 -22.17
N ILE A 231 16.79 10.61 -22.97
CA ILE A 231 16.22 11.84 -23.53
C ILE A 231 15.15 11.48 -24.58
N PRO A 232 13.90 11.98 -24.45
CA PRO A 232 12.88 11.81 -25.47
C PRO A 232 13.29 12.44 -26.80
N LYS A 233 13.05 11.74 -27.92
CA LYS A 233 13.39 12.25 -29.27
C LYS A 233 12.68 13.57 -29.61
N ARG A 234 11.48 13.78 -29.07
CA ARG A 234 10.63 14.96 -29.30
C ARG A 234 10.55 15.86 -28.07
N ARG A 235 11.58 15.87 -27.22
CA ARG A 235 11.63 16.77 -26.06
C ARG A 235 11.69 18.22 -26.58
N PRO A 236 10.78 19.12 -26.17
CA PRO A 236 10.81 20.52 -26.62
C PRO A 236 12.13 21.21 -26.30
N THR A 237 12.52 22.18 -27.12
CA THR A 237 13.68 23.05 -26.86
C THR A 237 13.54 23.72 -25.50
N GLY A 238 14.61 23.73 -24.70
CA GLY A 238 14.62 24.30 -23.35
C GLY A 238 14.14 23.35 -22.24
N ALA A 239 13.49 22.23 -22.58
CA ALA A 239 13.10 21.25 -21.56
C ALA A 239 14.29 20.39 -21.12
N THR A 240 14.42 20.16 -19.80
CA THR A 240 15.57 19.47 -19.19
C THR A 240 15.28 18.03 -18.75
N TYR A 241 14.01 17.61 -18.75
CA TYR A 241 13.59 16.29 -18.26
C TYR A 241 14.11 15.12 -19.10
N LYS A 242 14.32 13.98 -18.45
CA LYS A 242 14.63 12.67 -19.06
C LYS A 242 13.54 11.68 -18.67
N ILE A 243 13.32 10.64 -19.48
CA ILE A 243 12.61 9.45 -19.01
C ILE A 243 13.54 8.68 -18.10
N ARG A 244 13.18 8.52 -16.83
CA ARG A 244 14.03 7.88 -15.82
C ARG A 244 14.40 6.46 -16.25
N LYS A 245 15.66 6.07 -16.07
CA LYS A 245 16.13 4.70 -16.29
C LYS A 245 16.27 4.01 -14.94
N PHE A 246 15.57 2.90 -14.79
CA PHE A 246 15.59 2.11 -13.57
C PHE A 246 16.55 0.92 -13.69
N PRO A 247 17.22 0.54 -12.59
CA PRO A 247 18.06 -0.65 -12.56
C PRO A 247 17.25 -1.94 -12.66
N SER A 248 15.94 -1.90 -12.39
CA SER A 248 15.04 -3.03 -12.58
C SER A 248 13.58 -2.62 -12.72
N ILE A 249 12.75 -3.52 -13.22
CA ILE A 249 11.29 -3.37 -13.21
C ILE A 249 10.74 -3.26 -11.79
N GLU A 250 11.30 -4.01 -10.83
CA GLU A 250 10.90 -3.83 -9.43
C GLU A 250 11.20 -2.41 -8.91
N ALA A 251 12.34 -1.83 -9.28
CA ALA A 251 12.67 -0.45 -8.90
C ALA A 251 11.69 0.56 -9.51
N ALA A 252 11.28 0.36 -10.77
CA ALA A 252 10.25 1.19 -11.40
C ALA A 252 8.89 1.09 -10.70
N ILE A 253 8.43 -0.14 -10.40
CA ILE A 253 7.17 -0.37 -9.66
C ILE A 253 7.21 0.29 -8.29
N ASN A 254 8.33 0.19 -7.56
CA ASN A 254 8.49 0.83 -6.25
C ASN A 254 8.45 2.35 -6.33
N SER A 255 9.11 2.95 -7.34
CA SER A 255 9.09 4.39 -7.58
C SER A 255 7.68 4.88 -7.86
N TYR A 256 6.98 4.22 -8.78
CA TYR A 256 5.59 4.52 -9.14
C TYR A 256 4.65 4.42 -7.93
N LEU A 257 4.73 3.35 -7.14
CA LEU A 257 3.91 3.20 -5.94
C LEU A 257 4.22 4.27 -4.89
N LEU A 258 5.50 4.60 -4.67
CA LEU A 258 5.90 5.65 -3.76
C LEU A 258 5.38 7.02 -4.22
N ASN A 259 5.43 7.30 -5.52
CA ASN A 259 4.91 8.53 -6.12
C ASN A 259 3.41 8.69 -5.82
N LEU A 260 2.59 7.66 -6.13
CA LEU A 260 1.15 7.67 -5.81
C LEU A 260 0.88 7.80 -4.31
N ASN A 261 1.76 7.28 -3.46
CA ASN A 261 1.63 7.31 -2.01
C ASN A 261 2.12 8.60 -1.35
N THR A 262 2.90 9.44 -2.04
CA THR A 262 3.56 10.59 -1.40
C THR A 262 3.32 11.92 -2.10
N HIS A 263 3.26 11.94 -3.44
CA HIS A 263 3.20 13.18 -4.20
C HIS A 263 1.86 13.90 -4.01
N PHE A 264 1.90 15.23 -3.95
CA PHE A 264 0.73 16.06 -3.61
C PHE A 264 -0.40 15.94 -4.64
N ALA A 265 -0.05 15.71 -5.90
CA ALA A 265 -1.01 15.52 -6.99
C ALA A 265 -1.98 14.35 -6.74
N TYR A 266 -1.56 13.35 -5.95
CA TYR A 266 -2.34 12.14 -5.64
C TYR A 266 -2.92 12.17 -4.21
N ASN A 267 -3.08 13.35 -3.61
CA ASN A 267 -3.81 13.49 -2.34
C ASN A 267 -5.22 12.89 -2.42
N ARG A 268 -5.95 13.19 -3.51
CA ARG A 268 -7.31 12.69 -3.73
C ARG A 268 -7.37 11.16 -3.83
N LEU A 269 -6.39 10.54 -4.49
CA LEU A 269 -6.26 9.07 -4.52
C LEU A 269 -6.19 8.50 -3.10
N ARG A 270 -5.37 9.11 -2.23
CA ARG A 270 -5.20 8.64 -0.85
C ARG A 270 -6.43 8.89 0.03
N GLU A 271 -7.22 9.91 -0.28
CA GLU A 271 -8.52 10.16 0.36
C GLU A 271 -9.53 9.09 0.00
N ILE A 272 -9.76 8.88 -1.30
CA ILE A 272 -10.67 7.84 -1.80
C ILE A 272 -10.27 6.48 -1.23
N ARG A 273 -8.96 6.14 -1.27
CA ARG A 273 -8.47 4.89 -0.67
C ARG A 273 -8.80 4.79 0.82
N SER A 274 -8.64 5.88 1.56
CA SER A 274 -8.92 5.91 3.00
C SER A 274 -10.41 5.78 3.31
N GLU A 275 -11.30 6.26 2.43
CA GLU A 275 -12.75 6.09 2.52
C GLU A 275 -13.13 4.63 2.25
N LEU A 276 -12.63 4.05 1.15
CA LEU A 276 -12.85 2.63 0.81
C LEU A 276 -12.34 1.65 1.87
N ARG A 277 -11.27 2.03 2.60
CA ARG A 277 -10.78 1.23 3.73
C ARG A 277 -11.80 1.15 4.88
N LYS A 278 -12.67 2.15 5.04
CA LYS A 278 -13.75 2.16 6.06
C LYS A 278 -14.95 1.32 5.60
N GLU A 279 -15.20 1.28 4.29
CA GLU A 279 -16.29 0.54 3.66
C GLU A 279 -15.85 -0.90 3.32
N GLU A 280 -15.74 -1.76 4.33
CA GLU A 280 -15.41 -3.20 4.20
C GLU A 280 -14.00 -3.54 3.72
N ASN A 281 -13.07 -2.57 3.73
CA ASN A 281 -11.67 -2.79 3.38
C ASN A 281 -11.46 -3.26 1.91
N LYS A 282 -12.47 -3.10 1.05
CA LYS A 282 -12.44 -3.50 -0.38
C LYS A 282 -12.00 -2.31 -1.23
N LEU A 283 -10.75 -2.33 -1.68
CA LEU A 283 -10.30 -1.32 -2.64
C LEU A 283 -10.94 -1.56 -4.00
N ASN A 284 -11.60 -0.53 -4.53
CA ASN A 284 -12.17 -0.53 -5.87
C ASN A 284 -11.31 0.33 -6.80
N SER A 285 -10.66 -0.31 -7.77
CA SER A 285 -9.77 0.37 -8.71
C SER A 285 -10.45 1.41 -9.60
N LEU A 286 -11.72 1.21 -9.96
CA LEU A 286 -12.47 2.15 -10.78
C LEU A 286 -12.83 3.42 -10.02
N GLN A 287 -13.11 3.31 -8.72
CA GLN A 287 -13.30 4.49 -7.87
C GLN A 287 -11.96 5.17 -7.60
N LEU A 288 -10.90 4.39 -7.37
CA LEU A 288 -9.58 4.92 -7.05
C LEU A 288 -8.92 5.63 -8.23
N SER A 289 -9.23 5.24 -9.47
CA SER A 289 -8.70 5.87 -10.69
C SER A 289 -9.13 7.33 -10.85
N ALA A 290 -10.24 7.76 -10.22
CA ALA A 290 -10.59 9.19 -10.16
C ALA A 290 -9.49 10.03 -9.47
N GLY A 291 -8.68 9.41 -8.60
CA GLY A 291 -7.57 10.06 -7.91
C GLY A 291 -6.29 10.23 -8.73
N ILE A 292 -6.19 9.67 -9.94
CA ILE A 292 -5.01 9.78 -10.82
C ILE A 292 -5.20 10.77 -11.98
N ILE A 293 -6.21 11.65 -11.91
CA ILE A 293 -6.48 12.66 -12.94
C ILE A 293 -5.25 13.51 -13.31
N LYS A 294 -4.35 13.79 -12.36
CA LYS A 294 -3.13 14.57 -12.59
C LYS A 294 -1.94 13.75 -13.11
N TYR A 295 -2.13 12.47 -13.40
CA TYR A 295 -1.07 11.62 -13.94
C TYR A 295 -0.76 11.95 -15.40
N SER A 296 -1.77 12.39 -16.15
CA SER A 296 -1.67 12.73 -17.57
C SER A 296 -2.24 14.11 -17.84
N GLU A 297 -1.67 14.82 -18.82
CA GLU A 297 -2.22 16.08 -19.33
C GLU A 297 -3.63 15.91 -19.93
N LYS A 298 -3.99 14.68 -20.32
CA LYS A 298 -5.33 14.31 -20.82
C LYS A 298 -6.40 14.20 -19.72
N ARG A 299 -6.01 14.28 -18.44
CA ARG A 299 -6.92 14.33 -17.28
C ARG A 299 -8.03 13.28 -17.28
N GLU A 300 -9.29 13.69 -17.41
CA GLU A 300 -10.46 12.81 -17.36
C GLU A 300 -10.44 11.75 -18.46
N GLU A 301 -10.02 12.11 -19.68
CA GLU A 301 -9.89 11.14 -20.79
C GLU A 301 -8.90 10.03 -20.45
N TYR A 302 -7.82 10.36 -19.73
CA TYR A 302 -6.88 9.36 -19.25
C TYR A 302 -7.50 8.42 -18.23
N VAL A 303 -8.27 8.95 -17.27
CA VAL A 303 -8.99 8.13 -16.29
C VAL A 303 -9.97 7.18 -16.98
N GLU A 304 -10.69 7.66 -18.00
CA GLU A 304 -11.58 6.84 -18.81
C GLU A 304 -10.82 5.74 -19.56
N GLN A 305 -9.70 6.08 -20.20
CA GLN A 305 -8.84 5.11 -20.89
C GLN A 305 -8.38 4.00 -19.93
N ILE A 306 -7.93 4.37 -18.71
CA ILE A 306 -7.51 3.40 -17.69
C ILE A 306 -8.69 2.52 -17.26
N ASN A 307 -9.87 3.10 -17.01
CA ASN A 307 -11.07 2.34 -16.66
C ASN A 307 -11.48 1.36 -17.78
N ASN A 308 -11.34 1.76 -19.04
CA ASN A 308 -11.62 0.90 -20.19
C ASN A 308 -10.63 -0.26 -20.28
N ILE A 309 -9.34 -0.02 -20.05
CA ILE A 309 -8.33 -1.09 -19.98
C ILE A 309 -8.66 -2.07 -18.84
N ILE A 310 -9.03 -1.57 -17.66
CA ILE A 310 -9.42 -2.41 -16.51
C ILE A 310 -10.61 -3.31 -16.86
N LYS A 311 -11.67 -2.73 -17.45
CA LYS A 311 -12.92 -3.45 -17.77
C LYS A 311 -12.72 -4.46 -18.90
N TYR A 312 -12.17 -4.02 -20.03
CA TYR A 312 -12.02 -4.85 -21.23
C TYR A 312 -11.14 -6.08 -20.98
N ASN A 313 -10.07 -5.92 -20.19
CA ASN A 313 -9.16 -7.02 -19.88
C ASN A 313 -9.51 -7.74 -18.55
N ASN A 314 -10.67 -7.42 -17.96
CA ASN A 314 -11.13 -7.96 -16.67
C ASN A 314 -10.06 -7.94 -15.57
N LEU A 315 -9.35 -6.82 -15.40
CA LEU A 315 -8.16 -6.77 -14.54
C LEU A 315 -8.46 -6.83 -13.05
N ARG A 316 -9.69 -6.52 -12.63
CA ARG A 316 -10.09 -6.55 -11.21
C ARG A 316 -9.93 -7.92 -10.57
N LYS A 317 -9.94 -8.99 -11.36
CA LYS A 317 -9.62 -10.34 -10.87
C LYS A 317 -8.21 -10.39 -10.24
N PHE A 318 -7.24 -9.63 -10.74
CA PHE A 318 -5.89 -9.61 -10.12
C PHE A 318 -5.92 -9.01 -8.70
N ASP A 319 -6.88 -8.14 -8.37
CA ASP A 319 -6.99 -7.57 -7.02
C ASP A 319 -7.28 -8.63 -5.96
N GLU A 320 -7.85 -9.78 -6.35
CA GLU A 320 -8.11 -10.92 -5.46
C GLU A 320 -6.83 -11.50 -4.85
N LEU A 321 -5.70 -11.45 -5.58
CA LEU A 321 -4.42 -11.93 -5.08
C LEU A 321 -3.95 -11.18 -3.82
N LEU A 322 -4.34 -9.91 -3.68
CA LEU A 322 -3.99 -9.10 -2.52
C LEU A 322 -4.98 -9.21 -1.37
N ARG A 323 -6.13 -9.88 -1.58
CA ARG A 323 -7.05 -10.21 -0.49
C ARG A 323 -6.35 -11.30 0.31
N THR A 324 -5.73 -10.91 1.42
CA THR A 324 -5.14 -11.85 2.36
C THR A 324 -6.16 -12.91 2.73
N ASP A 325 -5.70 -14.16 2.68
CA ASP A 325 -6.36 -15.35 3.19
C ASP A 325 -7.04 -15.02 4.53
N LYS A 326 -8.34 -15.28 4.59
CA LYS A 326 -9.10 -15.21 5.84
C LYS A 326 -8.68 -16.34 6.76
#